data_AF-A0A966RBL2-F1
#
_entry.id   AF-A0A966RBL2-F1
#
_cell.length_a   1.000
_cell.length_b   1.000
_cell.length_c   1.000
_cell.angle_alpha   90.00
_cell.angle_beta   90.00
_cell.angle_gamma   90.00
#
_symmetry.space_group_name_H-M   'P 1'
#
loop_
_entity.id
_entity.type
_entity.pdbx_description
1 polymer ?
#
loop_
_entity_poly.entity_id
_entity_poly.type
_entity_poly.pdbx_seq_one_letter_code
_entity_poly.pdbx_strand_id
1 'polypeptide(L)'
;DGIRVRITASNAANMSDKIFAYQMLPLKPGASEKVGAFDHVCSPTDLEEYPEDDPIMNARPAWFRLNYVDVLLRSRAEVKSFIESVIDDVQRLKTTLDLTDTLLPGGETWVGPPLTNP
;
A
#
# COMPACT_ATOMS: atom_id res chain seq x y z
N ASP A 1 22.66 -18.20 -8.23
CA ASP A 1 21.23 -18.54 -8.33
C ASP A 1 20.41 -17.65 -7.43
N GLY A 2 19.40 -16.98 -7.97
CA GLY A 2 18.44 -16.19 -7.20
C GLY A 2 17.20 -17.03 -6.86
N ILE A 3 16.55 -16.71 -5.75
CA ILE A 3 15.30 -17.33 -5.32
C ILE A 3 14.18 -16.37 -5.69
N ARG A 4 13.29 -16.80 -6.59
CA ARG A 4 12.10 -16.02 -6.95
C ARG A 4 11.01 -16.25 -5.91
N VAL A 5 10.47 -15.17 -5.37
CA VAL A 5 9.39 -15.19 -4.37
C VAL A 5 8.22 -14.41 -4.94
N ARG A 6 7.05 -15.05 -4.96
CA ARG A 6 5.79 -14.41 -5.30
C ARG A 6 4.81 -14.53 -4.13
N ILE A 7 4.31 -13.39 -3.67
CA ILE A 7 3.26 -13.31 -2.64
C ILE A 7 2.04 -12.72 -3.33
N THR A 8 0.86 -13.28 -3.09
CA THR A 8 -0.41 -12.81 -3.65
C THR A 8 -1.39 -12.58 -2.52
N ALA A 9 -1.92 -11.37 -2.43
CA ALA A 9 -3.02 -11.07 -1.55
C ALA A 9 -4.30 -11.62 -2.20
N SER A 10 -4.97 -12.53 -1.50
CA SER A 10 -6.20 -13.15 -1.98
C SER A 10 -7.26 -13.04 -0.88
N ASN A 11 -8.49 -12.76 -1.30
CA ASN A 11 -9.68 -12.75 -0.43
C ASN A 11 -9.56 -11.80 0.77
N ALA A 12 -9.53 -10.50 0.48
CA ALA A 12 -9.40 -9.47 1.49
C ALA A 12 -10.79 -8.95 1.90
N ALA A 13 -11.28 -9.40 3.06
CA ALA A 13 -12.58 -8.95 3.58
C ALA A 13 -12.46 -7.49 4.02
N ASN A 14 -13.32 -6.62 3.49
CA ASN A 14 -13.36 -5.17 3.76
C ASN A 14 -12.08 -4.40 3.40
N MET A 15 -11.23 -4.93 2.53
CA MET A 15 -10.10 -4.19 1.96
C MET A 15 -9.88 -4.60 0.51
N SER A 16 -9.21 -3.76 -0.27
CA SER A 16 -8.76 -4.13 -1.61
C SER A 16 -7.77 -5.30 -1.54
N ASP A 17 -7.75 -6.20 -2.52
CA ASP A 17 -6.71 -7.22 -2.67
C ASP A 17 -5.44 -6.63 -3.32
N LYS A 18 -5.57 -5.53 -4.07
CA LYS A 18 -4.45 -4.79 -4.64
C LYS A 18 -3.84 -3.85 -3.61
N ILE A 19 -2.89 -4.36 -2.85
CA ILE A 19 -2.23 -3.69 -1.71
C ILE A 19 -0.72 -3.55 -1.85
N PHE A 20 -0.14 -3.98 -2.96
CA PHE A 20 1.30 -3.84 -3.18
C PHE A 20 1.54 -2.63 -4.08
N ALA A 21 2.22 -1.61 -3.55
CA ALA A 21 2.56 -0.40 -4.27
C ALA A 21 3.77 -0.64 -5.17
N TYR A 22 3.64 -0.21 -6.41
CA TYR A 22 4.65 -0.29 -7.43
C TYR A 22 4.93 1.10 -8.01
N GLN A 23 6.21 1.39 -8.20
CA GLN A 23 6.66 2.60 -8.86
C GLN A 23 7.23 2.28 -10.24
N MET A 24 6.85 3.04 -11.26
CA MET A 24 7.52 2.96 -12.55
C MET A 24 8.90 3.63 -12.47
N LEU A 25 9.94 2.80 -12.43
CA LEU A 25 11.33 3.22 -12.41
C LEU A 25 12.01 2.94 -13.75
N PRO A 26 12.96 3.78 -14.18
CA PRO A 26 13.80 3.46 -15.34
C PRO A 26 14.50 2.12 -15.13
N LEU A 27 14.51 1.26 -16.15
CA LEU A 27 15.18 -0.06 -16.08
C LEU A 27 16.66 0.05 -15.70
N LYS A 28 17.29 1.13 -16.15
CA LYS A 28 18.64 1.57 -15.81
C LYS A 28 18.69 3.09 -15.79
N PRO A 29 19.65 3.71 -15.09
CA PRO A 29 19.81 5.17 -15.10
C PRO A 29 19.84 5.72 -16.53
N GLY A 30 18.93 6.65 -16.85
CA GLY A 30 18.84 7.28 -18.18
C GLY A 30 18.09 6.47 -19.25
N ALA A 31 17.56 5.28 -18.96
CA ALA A 31 16.70 4.57 -19.91
C ALA A 31 15.33 5.25 -20.07
N SER A 32 14.82 5.23 -21.30
CA SER A 32 13.44 5.61 -21.61
C SER A 32 12.43 4.53 -21.17
N GLU A 33 12.86 3.26 -21.22
CA GLU A 33 12.08 2.11 -20.76
C GLU A 33 11.98 2.11 -19.24
N LYS A 34 10.75 1.94 -18.75
CA LYS A 34 10.44 1.87 -17.33
C LYS A 34 9.82 0.52 -17.00
N VAL A 35 10.11 0.04 -15.80
CA VAL A 35 9.54 -1.18 -15.23
C VAL A 35 8.91 -0.87 -13.89
N GLY A 36 7.82 -1.55 -13.56
CA GLY A 36 7.24 -1.51 -12.23
C GLY A 36 8.17 -2.18 -11.23
N ALA A 37 8.66 -1.43 -10.25
CA ALA A 37 9.39 -1.97 -9.12
C ALA A 37 8.49 -1.95 -7.89
N PHE A 38 8.42 -3.09 -7.19
CA PHE A 38 7.77 -3.14 -5.88
C PHE A 38 8.52 -2.22 -4.92
N ASP A 39 7.77 -1.42 -4.17
CA ASP A 39 8.33 -0.50 -3.19
C ASP A 39 7.87 -0.85 -1.76
N HIS A 40 6.57 -0.85 -1.51
CA HIS A 40 5.99 -1.10 -0.19
C HIS A 40 4.58 -1.71 -0.25
N VAL A 41 4.07 -2.18 0.89
CA VAL A 41 2.65 -2.49 1.05
C VAL A 41 1.90 -1.18 1.31
N CYS A 42 0.83 -0.92 0.57
CA CYS A 42 0.03 0.30 0.66
C CYS A 42 -0.38 0.64 2.09
N SER A 43 -0.37 1.93 2.42
CA SER A 43 -1.14 2.51 3.53
C SER A 43 -2.59 2.78 3.10
N PRO A 44 -3.51 3.13 4.02
CA PRO A 44 -4.86 3.53 3.64
C PRO A 44 -4.89 4.67 2.62
N THR A 45 -4.01 5.66 2.77
CA THR A 45 -3.89 6.78 1.82
C THR A 45 -3.44 6.29 0.44
N ASP A 46 -2.47 5.37 0.38
CA ASP A 46 -2.00 4.82 -0.90
C ASP A 46 -3.10 4.02 -1.62
N LEU A 47 -4.00 3.36 -0.89
CA LEU A 47 -5.15 2.65 -1.49
C LEU A 47 -6.14 3.60 -2.18
N GLU A 48 -6.26 4.83 -1.66
CA GLU A 48 -7.12 5.87 -2.24
C GLU A 48 -6.43 6.62 -3.38
N GLU A 49 -5.13 6.87 -3.27
CA GLU A 49 -4.36 7.68 -4.23
C GLU A 49 -3.87 6.88 -5.43
N TYR A 50 -3.39 5.65 -5.22
CA TYR A 50 -2.72 4.89 -6.27
C TYR A 50 -3.71 4.10 -7.12
N PRO A 51 -3.64 4.24 -8.46
CA PRO A 51 -4.50 3.52 -9.38
C PRO A 51 -4.21 2.02 -9.35
N GLU A 52 -5.25 1.22 -9.57
CA GLU A 52 -5.13 -0.23 -9.73
C GLU A 52 -4.54 -0.61 -11.08
N ASP A 53 -3.74 -1.67 -11.08
CA ASP A 53 -3.15 -2.36 -12.23
C ASP A 53 -2.12 -1.55 -13.03
N ASP A 54 -2.40 -0.28 -13.30
CA ASP A 54 -1.62 0.57 -14.18
C ASP A 54 -1.43 1.98 -13.62
N PRO A 55 -0.27 2.59 -13.84
CA PRO A 55 -0.01 3.96 -13.41
C PRO A 55 -0.78 4.97 -14.27
N ILE A 56 -1.15 6.10 -13.68
CA ILE A 56 -1.73 7.22 -14.42
C ILE A 56 -0.70 7.72 -15.44
N MET A 57 -1.14 7.88 -16.69
CA MET A 57 -0.30 8.39 -17.77
C MET A 57 0.28 9.77 -17.39
N ASN A 58 1.59 9.92 -17.54
CA ASN A 58 2.36 11.12 -17.19
C ASN A 58 2.44 11.48 -15.70
N ALA A 59 1.97 10.63 -14.78
CA ALA A 59 2.14 10.85 -13.35
C ALA A 59 3.64 10.86 -12.96
N ARG A 60 3.97 11.74 -12.01
CA ARG A 60 5.33 11.98 -11.51
C ARG A 60 5.27 12.12 -9.98
N PRO A 61 5.51 11.06 -9.19
CA PRO A 61 5.89 9.72 -9.61
C PRO A 61 4.73 8.90 -10.19
N ALA A 62 5.04 7.90 -11.02
CA ALA A 62 4.06 7.02 -11.64
C ALA A 62 3.85 5.78 -10.76
N TRP A 63 3.00 5.95 -9.75
CA TRP A 63 2.58 4.91 -8.82
C TRP A 63 1.38 4.13 -9.35
N PHE A 64 1.29 2.87 -8.94
CA PHE A 64 0.15 1.98 -9.15
C PHE A 64 0.17 0.85 -8.12
N ARG A 65 -0.92 0.09 -8.02
CA ARG A 65 -1.03 -1.04 -7.07
C ARG A 65 -1.46 -2.33 -7.72
N LEU A 66 -0.85 -3.43 -7.28
CA LEU A 66 -1.12 -4.80 -7.72
C LEU A 66 -1.53 -5.68 -6.53
N ASN A 67 -2.13 -6.83 -6.81
CA ASN A 67 -2.48 -7.84 -5.80
C ASN A 67 -1.39 -8.90 -5.57
N TYR A 68 -0.23 -8.73 -6.20
CA TYR A 68 0.91 -9.58 -5.96
C TYR A 68 2.20 -8.77 -5.92
N VAL A 69 3.19 -9.31 -5.20
CA VAL A 69 4.58 -8.92 -5.30
C VAL A 69 5.40 -10.10 -5.84
N ASP A 70 6.31 -9.82 -6.78
CA ASP A 70 7.20 -10.81 -7.40
C ASP A 70 8.62 -10.25 -7.45
N VAL A 71 9.51 -10.84 -6.65
CA VAL A 71 10.89 -10.36 -6.46
C VAL A 71 11.90 -11.50 -6.56
N LEU A 72 13.13 -11.16 -6.93
CA LEU A 72 14.26 -12.09 -6.98
C LEU A 72 15.25 -11.75 -5.85
N LEU A 73 15.42 -12.68 -4.91
CA LEU A 73 16.25 -12.52 -3.72
C LEU A 73 17.50 -13.40 -3.80
N ARG A 74 18.55 -13.04 -3.08
CA ARG A 74 19.88 -13.66 -3.21
C ARG A 74 20.12 -14.81 -2.23
N SER A 75 19.33 -14.89 -1.16
CA SER A 75 19.50 -15.92 -0.14
C SER A 75 18.20 -16.32 0.53
N ARG A 76 18.16 -17.50 1.15
CA ARG A 76 17.02 -17.94 1.97
C ARG A 76 16.78 -17.03 3.18
N ALA A 77 17.82 -16.40 3.71
CA ALA A 77 17.70 -15.45 4.81
C ALA A 77 16.96 -14.18 4.35
N GLU A 78 17.34 -13.63 3.19
CA GLU A 78 16.62 -12.50 2.57
C GLU A 78 15.16 -12.86 2.27
N VAL A 79 14.90 -14.06 1.74
CA VAL A 79 13.53 -14.55 1.49
C VAL A 79 12.70 -14.56 2.77
N LYS A 80 13.25 -15.09 3.87
CA LYS A 80 12.54 -15.14 5.14
C LYS A 80 12.24 -13.73 5.67
N SER A 81 13.25 -12.86 5.71
CA SER A 81 13.09 -11.48 6.17
C SER A 81 12.11 -10.68 5.33
N PHE A 82 12.12 -10.89 4.00
CA PHE A 82 11.17 -10.24 3.09
C PHE A 82 9.73 -10.68 3.36
N ILE A 83 9.49 -11.98 3.49
CA ILE A 83 8.15 -12.52 3.79
C ILE A 83 7.65 -12.01 5.14
N GLU A 84 8.49 -12.02 6.17
CA GLU A 84 8.14 -11.51 7.51
C GLU A 84 7.77 -10.02 7.45
N SER A 85 8.57 -9.19 6.78
CA SER A 85 8.28 -7.76 6.60
C SER A 85 6.96 -7.52 5.88
N VAL A 86 6.70 -8.25 4.79
CA VAL A 86 5.45 -8.10 4.02
C VAL A 86 4.24 -8.48 4.88
N ILE A 87 4.32 -9.56 5.65
CA ILE A 87 3.22 -9.98 6.54
C ILE A 87 2.96 -8.91 7.61
N ASP A 88 4.01 -8.38 8.24
CA ASP A 88 3.89 -7.35 9.26
C ASP A 88 3.25 -6.07 8.70
N ASP A 89 3.65 -5.64 7.50
CA ASP A 89 3.10 -4.45 6.88
C ASP A 89 1.62 -4.64 6.48
N VAL A 90 1.24 -5.81 5.96
CA VAL A 90 -0.16 -6.14 5.66
C VAL A 90 -1.00 -6.15 6.94
N GLN A 91 -0.48 -6.68 8.05
CA GLN A 91 -1.17 -6.65 9.34
C GLN A 91 -1.37 -5.22 9.86
N ARG A 92 -0.36 -4.35 9.70
CA ARG A 92 -0.47 -2.92 10.04
C ARG A 92 -1.52 -2.21 9.20
N LEU A 93 -1.53 -2.44 7.89
CA LEU A 93 -2.54 -1.89 6.98
C LEU A 93 -3.94 -2.31 7.45
N LYS A 94 -4.17 -3.61 7.62
CA LYS A 94 -5.47 -4.13 8.07
C LYS A 94 -5.90 -3.50 9.39
N THR A 95 -5.01 -3.48 10.39
CA THR A 95 -5.30 -2.89 11.70
C THR A 95 -5.68 -1.42 11.58
N THR A 96 -5.00 -0.68 10.70
CA THR A 96 -5.30 0.74 10.48
C THR A 96 -6.66 0.93 9.81
N LEU A 97 -7.01 0.09 8.83
CA LEU A 97 -8.33 0.13 8.18
C LEU A 97 -9.45 -0.23 9.16
N ASP A 98 -9.26 -1.30 9.95
CA ASP A 98 -10.22 -1.71 10.99
C ASP A 98 -10.44 -0.59 12.03
N LEU A 99 -9.38 0.17 12.39
CA LEU A 99 -9.49 1.33 13.26
C LEU A 99 -10.26 2.47 12.61
N THR A 100 -10.01 2.78 11.34
CA THR A 100 -10.75 3.82 10.61
C THR A 100 -12.23 3.49 10.52
N ASP A 101 -12.60 2.24 10.26
CA ASP A 101 -14.00 1.79 10.20
C ASP A 101 -14.69 1.81 11.58
N THR A 102 -13.93 1.68 12.67
CA THR A 102 -14.47 1.71 14.05
C THR A 102 -14.52 3.10 14.66
N LEU A 103 -13.96 4.12 14.02
CA LEU A 103 -14.15 5.53 14.40
C LEU A 103 -15.58 5.95 14.07
N LEU A 104 -16.46 5.81 15.07
CA LEU A 104 -17.79 6.42 15.08
C LEU A 104 -17.68 7.93 14.76
N PRO A 105 -18.65 8.53 14.05
CA PRO A 105 -18.65 9.96 13.76
C PRO A 105 -18.45 10.73 15.06
N GLY A 106 -17.33 11.45 15.13
CA GLY A 106 -16.95 12.24 16.29
C GLY A 106 -18.12 13.14 16.67
N GLY A 107 -18.55 13.05 17.93
CA GLY A 107 -19.60 13.91 18.44
C GLY A 107 -19.26 15.38 18.21
N GLU A 108 -20.27 16.15 17.82
CA GLU A 108 -20.13 17.59 17.68
C GLU A 108 -19.72 18.18 19.04
N THR A 109 -18.49 18.69 19.14
CA THR A 109 -18.07 19.47 20.29
C THR A 109 -18.29 20.94 19.98
N TRP A 110 -19.18 21.58 20.73
CA TRP A 110 -19.45 23.01 20.60
C TRP A 110 -18.26 23.80 21.17
N VAL A 111 -17.59 24.56 20.31
CA VAL A 111 -16.56 25.53 20.73
C VAL A 111 -17.15 26.93 20.68
N GLY A 112 -17.75 27.37 21.79
CA GLY A 112 -18.31 28.71 21.96
C GLY A 112 -18.87 28.92 23.38
N PRO A 113 -19.04 30.19 23.82
CA PRO A 113 -19.63 30.47 25.13
C PRO A 113 -21.05 29.86 25.25
N PRO A 114 -21.48 29.47 26.47
CA PRO A 114 -22.78 28.84 26.66
C PRO A 114 -23.90 29.76 26.19
N LEU A 115 -24.89 29.20 25.50
CA LEU A 115 -26.12 29.91 25.13
C LEU A 115 -26.83 30.32 26.42
N THR A 116 -26.71 31.59 26.81
CA THR A 116 -27.58 32.16 27.85
C THR A 116 -28.94 32.38 27.22
N ASN A 117 -29.87 31.46 27.47
CA ASN A 117 -31.27 31.64 27.10
C ASN A 117 -31.89 32.73 28.00
N PRO A 118 -32.64 33.72 27.47
CA PRO A 118 -33.36 34.71 28.27
C PRO A 118 -34.54 34.13 29.05
#